data_AF-A0A964ZDR3-F1
#
_entry.id   AF-A0A964ZDR3-F1
#
_cell.length_a   1.000
_cell.length_b   1.000
_cell.length_c   1.000
_cell.angle_alpha   90.00
_cell.angle_beta   90.00
_cell.angle_gamma   90.00
#
_symmetry.space_group_name_H-M   'P 1'
#
loop_
_entity.id
_entity.type
_entity.pdbx_description
1 polymer ?
#
loop_
_entity_poly.entity_id
_entity_poly.type
_entity_poly.pdbx_seq_one_letter_code
_entity_poly.pdbx_strand_id
1 'polypeptide(L)'
;MPFLLVAGQTSIESTAPRAVERRTDAVLRWNEEALETIRQTRTVPPKAARALALMHAAIYDSTNTIYQTHTSYRVGLRAVAEIDAIAATCSAAEHVMSEIFPSRTRHFRSVRDDLLALLADGPAQKRGIELGLHVAKQIMHERKDDFGTGDYLTPAAVGIWRPTPPTNSPALLPNWGNLRPFAISDKKAFRPVDPPELTSEQYAKEFHQVKSLGAIDSGSRTADQTLIALFWDDGVGTCTPPGHWNLIAREVSQMRKLTLAENARLFALLNLALADASLCCWDCKYRFKFWRPITAIHQADRDANDATVKDPKWKPLLVTPPFPSYTSGHSTFSGAASAILAGYFKDDAIAFSIGSDGLVAHRRHYKGFREAGEEAGMSRIYGGIHFECDNQEGLKIGRAIAEEILRKRLVPVGDSGRRAVSPAAPRRIGYASGRREEPPFYTVPVEHHAVTFVSPERFRGETGEASLYPRSLLLPCRGRS
;
A
#
# COMPACT_ATOMS: atom_id res chain seq x y z
N MET A 1 -64.33 9.38 -38.82
CA MET A 1 -63.51 8.25 -39.32
C MET A 1 -63.16 8.52 -40.78
N PRO A 2 -61.92 8.41 -41.26
CA PRO A 2 -60.63 8.57 -40.57
C PRO A 2 -59.52 9.35 -41.36
N PHE A 3 -58.63 9.98 -40.58
CA PHE A 3 -57.15 10.05 -40.63
C PHE A 3 -56.35 10.66 -41.81
N LEU A 4 -55.45 11.60 -41.46
CA LEU A 4 -54.13 11.78 -42.08
C LEU A 4 -53.06 12.26 -41.06
N LEU A 5 -51.88 11.63 -41.18
CA LEU A 5 -50.51 12.00 -40.76
C LEU A 5 -50.06 11.91 -39.29
N VAL A 6 -49.08 11.02 -39.08
CA VAL A 6 -48.28 10.76 -37.88
C VAL A 6 -46.94 11.50 -38.01
N ALA A 7 -46.56 12.24 -36.97
CA ALA A 7 -45.22 12.80 -36.77
C ALA A 7 -44.41 11.94 -35.79
N GLY A 8 -43.10 11.91 -35.98
CA GLY A 8 -42.18 10.90 -35.46
C GLY A 8 -42.03 10.80 -33.94
N GLN A 9 -41.75 9.58 -33.50
CA GLN A 9 -41.25 9.28 -32.16
C GLN A 9 -39.73 9.34 -32.18
N THR A 10 -39.15 10.32 -31.49
CA THR A 10 -37.78 10.23 -30.98
C THR A 10 -37.84 9.51 -29.63
N SER A 11 -37.32 8.28 -29.60
CA SER A 11 -37.03 7.56 -28.36
C SER A 11 -35.91 8.30 -27.63
N ILE A 12 -36.24 8.92 -26.49
CA ILE A 12 -35.23 9.42 -25.56
C ILE A 12 -34.67 8.20 -24.83
N GLU A 13 -33.57 7.65 -25.35
CA GLU A 13 -32.74 6.72 -24.58
C GLU A 13 -32.15 7.48 -23.38
N SER A 14 -32.55 7.05 -22.18
CA SER A 14 -31.99 7.48 -20.91
C SER A 14 -30.51 7.08 -20.84
N THR A 15 -29.64 8.01 -21.21
CA THR A 15 -28.19 7.85 -21.27
C THR A 15 -27.46 8.67 -20.21
N ALA A 16 -27.91 8.70 -18.95
CA ALA A 16 -27.08 9.21 -17.84
C ALA A 16 -27.70 8.95 -16.45
N PRO A 17 -27.37 7.81 -15.80
CA PRO A 17 -26.83 7.93 -14.43
C PRO A 17 -25.55 7.11 -14.18
N ARG A 18 -25.22 6.15 -15.05
CA ARG A 18 -24.20 5.10 -14.81
C ARG A 18 -22.73 5.51 -15.00
N ALA A 19 -22.47 6.69 -15.54
CA ALA A 19 -21.12 7.21 -15.77
C ALA A 19 -20.66 8.17 -14.64
N VAL A 20 -21.60 8.78 -13.92
CA VAL A 20 -21.31 9.73 -12.84
C VAL A 20 -20.91 8.97 -11.56
N GLU A 21 -21.58 7.84 -11.24
CA GLU A 21 -21.22 7.00 -10.09
C GLU A 21 -19.79 6.42 -10.14
N ARG A 22 -19.22 6.25 -11.34
CA ARG A 22 -17.84 5.77 -11.52
C ARG A 22 -16.78 6.85 -11.25
N ARG A 23 -17.16 8.13 -11.17
CA ARG A 23 -16.30 9.27 -10.84
C ARG A 23 -16.37 9.69 -9.37
N THR A 24 -17.17 9.02 -8.53
CA THR A 24 -17.54 9.53 -7.19
C THR A 24 -17.11 8.67 -6.01
N ASP A 25 -16.45 7.52 -6.19
CA ASP A 25 -15.92 6.78 -5.04
C ASP A 25 -14.67 7.49 -4.49
N ALA A 26 -14.84 8.18 -3.37
CA ALA A 26 -13.77 8.94 -2.73
C ALA A 26 -12.63 8.04 -2.23
N VAL A 27 -12.89 6.80 -1.82
CA VAL A 27 -11.83 5.87 -1.38
C VAL A 27 -10.91 5.55 -2.56
N LEU A 28 -11.49 5.23 -3.72
CA LEU A 28 -10.71 5.00 -4.94
C LEU A 28 -10.01 6.28 -5.39
N ARG A 29 -10.67 7.45 -5.34
CA ARG A 29 -10.00 8.71 -5.72
C ARG A 29 -8.77 9.00 -4.85
N TRP A 30 -8.88 8.86 -3.53
CA TRP A 30 -7.76 9.09 -2.62
C TRP A 30 -6.67 8.02 -2.70
N ASN A 31 -7.04 6.77 -2.98
CA ASN A 31 -6.06 5.73 -3.26
C ASN A 31 -5.21 6.08 -4.49
N GLU A 32 -5.82 6.54 -5.58
CA GLU A 32 -5.11 6.98 -6.77
C GLU A 32 -4.14 8.13 -6.47
N GLU A 33 -4.59 9.13 -5.71
CA GLU A 33 -3.75 10.26 -5.29
C GLU A 33 -2.56 9.85 -4.42
N ALA A 34 -2.75 8.86 -3.55
CA ALA A 34 -1.65 8.31 -2.77
C ALA A 34 -0.64 7.59 -3.66
N LEU A 35 -1.09 6.78 -4.61
CA LEU A 35 -0.20 6.08 -5.55
C LEU A 35 0.57 7.05 -6.44
N GLU A 36 -0.09 8.09 -6.94
CA GLU A 36 0.55 9.13 -7.74
C GLU A 36 1.58 9.92 -6.91
N THR A 37 1.24 10.25 -5.66
CA THR A 37 2.20 10.88 -4.76
C THR A 37 3.40 9.98 -4.48
N ILE A 38 3.21 8.67 -4.28
CA ILE A 38 4.30 7.71 -4.09
C ILE A 38 5.25 7.70 -5.29
N ARG A 39 4.72 7.71 -6.52
CA ARG A 39 5.52 7.83 -7.76
C ARG A 39 6.34 9.12 -7.78
N GLN A 40 5.66 10.25 -7.64
CA GLN A 40 6.27 11.59 -7.75
C GLN A 40 7.32 11.85 -6.67
N THR A 41 7.06 11.41 -5.45
CA THR A 41 7.97 11.55 -4.32
C THR A 41 9.03 10.45 -4.25
N ARG A 42 8.99 9.49 -5.20
CA ARG A 42 9.94 8.38 -5.26
C ARG A 42 10.00 7.62 -3.92
N THR A 43 8.84 7.44 -3.29
CA THR A 43 8.75 6.87 -1.93
C THR A 43 9.13 5.40 -1.97
N VAL A 44 10.03 4.98 -1.07
CA VAL A 44 10.52 3.60 -0.98
C VAL A 44 9.46 2.64 -0.42
N PRO A 45 9.51 1.33 -0.74
CA PRO A 45 8.39 0.42 -0.48
C PRO A 45 7.88 0.37 0.97
N PRO A 46 8.71 0.30 2.02
CA PRO A 46 8.20 0.27 3.39
C PRO A 46 7.47 1.56 3.78
N LYS A 47 8.00 2.70 3.37
CA LYS A 47 7.36 4.01 3.61
C LYS A 47 6.04 4.15 2.83
N ALA A 48 5.99 3.62 1.61
CA ALA A 48 4.76 3.59 0.80
C ALA A 48 3.68 2.74 1.47
N ALA A 49 4.02 1.52 1.94
CA ALA A 49 3.08 0.66 2.68
C ALA A 49 2.54 1.36 3.94
N ARG A 50 3.41 2.02 4.72
CA ARG A 50 3.00 2.78 5.90
C ARG A 50 2.05 3.93 5.55
N ALA A 51 2.35 4.71 4.52
CA ALA A 51 1.52 5.85 4.14
C ALA A 51 0.11 5.41 3.72
N LEU A 52 0.04 4.35 2.90
CA LEU A 52 -1.24 3.77 2.48
C LEU A 52 -2.03 3.21 3.67
N ALA A 53 -1.36 2.56 4.63
CA ALA A 53 -2.01 2.01 5.83
C ALA A 53 -2.62 3.10 6.71
N LEU A 54 -1.87 4.17 6.98
CA LEU A 54 -2.35 5.30 7.78
C LEU A 54 -3.57 5.98 7.14
N MET A 55 -3.49 6.26 5.84
CA MET A 55 -4.58 6.92 5.12
C MET A 55 -5.83 6.04 5.09
N HIS A 56 -5.70 4.77 4.70
CA HIS A 56 -6.85 3.87 4.58
C HIS A 56 -7.43 3.45 5.93
N ALA A 57 -6.64 3.38 7.00
CA ALA A 57 -7.15 3.21 8.35
C ALA A 57 -8.04 4.39 8.78
N ALA A 58 -7.63 5.63 8.46
CA ALA A 58 -8.40 6.83 8.79
C ALA A 58 -9.70 6.93 7.97
N ILE A 59 -9.63 6.61 6.68
CA ILE A 59 -10.81 6.48 5.83
C ILE A 59 -11.77 5.42 6.39
N TYR A 60 -11.26 4.25 6.77
CA TYR A 60 -12.07 3.17 7.29
C TYR A 60 -12.76 3.53 8.61
N ASP A 61 -12.05 4.04 9.61
CA ASP A 61 -12.70 4.37 10.88
C ASP A 61 -13.71 5.52 10.74
N SER A 62 -13.44 6.47 9.83
CA SER A 62 -14.39 7.56 9.52
C SER A 62 -15.67 7.03 8.88
N THR A 63 -15.56 6.14 7.90
CA THR A 63 -16.74 5.54 7.24
C THR A 63 -17.44 4.53 8.13
N ASN A 64 -16.70 3.72 8.89
CA ASN A 64 -17.26 2.71 9.78
C ASN A 64 -17.97 3.32 10.99
N THR A 65 -17.61 4.53 11.43
CA THR A 65 -18.39 5.31 12.41
C THR A 65 -19.84 5.55 11.94
N ILE A 66 -20.05 5.62 10.62
CA ILE A 66 -21.34 5.88 9.97
C ILE A 66 -22.08 4.57 9.68
N TYR A 67 -21.41 3.60 9.03
CA TYR A 67 -22.05 2.37 8.55
C TYR A 67 -22.11 1.25 9.60
N GLN A 68 -21.15 1.20 10.53
CA GLN A 68 -21.08 0.26 11.65
C GLN A 68 -21.31 -1.21 11.30
N THR A 69 -20.81 -1.65 10.14
CA THR A 69 -20.95 -3.05 9.71
C THR A 69 -19.88 -3.95 10.32
N HIS A 70 -18.75 -3.38 10.73
CA HIS A 70 -17.59 -4.09 11.24
C HIS A 70 -16.98 -3.37 12.46
N THR A 71 -16.10 -4.04 13.20
CA THR A 71 -15.38 -3.44 14.33
C THR A 71 -14.47 -2.31 13.84
N SER A 72 -14.34 -1.23 14.60
CA SER A 72 -13.35 -0.17 14.32
C SER A 72 -11.92 -0.71 14.37
N TYR A 73 -11.02 -0.07 13.64
CA TYR A 73 -9.58 -0.28 13.75
C TYR A 73 -9.06 0.29 15.07
N ARG A 74 -9.31 1.58 15.33
CA ARG A 74 -8.86 2.29 16.53
C ARG A 74 -9.94 3.21 17.11
N VAL A 75 -10.55 4.04 16.28
CA VAL A 75 -11.51 5.05 16.71
C VAL A 75 -12.92 4.46 16.68
N GLY A 76 -13.39 4.03 17.86
CA GLY A 76 -14.71 3.41 18.07
C GLY A 76 -15.83 4.40 18.34
N LEU A 77 -16.11 5.31 17.40
CA LEU A 77 -17.21 6.27 17.51
C LEU A 77 -18.50 5.73 16.90
N ARG A 78 -19.62 6.35 17.28
CA ARG A 78 -20.94 6.09 16.69
C ARG A 78 -21.56 7.40 16.23
N ALA A 79 -22.02 7.45 14.98
CA ALA A 79 -22.80 8.56 14.48
C ALA A 79 -24.14 8.67 15.23
N VAL A 80 -24.44 9.85 15.78
CA VAL A 80 -25.72 10.18 16.44
C VAL A 80 -26.55 11.19 15.65
N ALA A 81 -26.04 11.61 14.48
CA ALA A 81 -26.69 12.50 13.54
C ALA A 81 -26.31 12.07 12.11
N GLU A 82 -26.99 12.64 11.11
CA GLU A 82 -26.65 12.42 9.70
C GLU A 82 -25.25 12.96 9.39
N ILE A 83 -24.38 12.12 8.81
CA ILE A 83 -22.99 12.48 8.46
C ILE A 83 -22.76 12.07 7.00
N ASP A 84 -22.18 12.98 6.23
CA ASP A 84 -21.77 12.67 4.86
C ASP A 84 -20.47 11.85 4.86
N ALA A 85 -20.56 10.61 4.39
CA ALA A 85 -19.43 9.67 4.39
C ALA A 85 -18.33 10.04 3.38
N ILE A 86 -18.68 10.72 2.28
CA ILE A 86 -17.70 11.20 1.31
C ILE A 86 -16.91 12.35 1.93
N ALA A 87 -17.59 13.29 2.60
CA ALA A 87 -16.93 14.39 3.30
C ALA A 87 -15.98 13.90 4.40
N ALA A 88 -16.40 12.89 5.17
CA ALA A 88 -15.54 12.25 6.18
C ALA A 88 -14.34 11.55 5.58
N THR A 89 -14.54 10.79 4.49
CA THR A 89 -13.46 10.15 3.73
C THR A 89 -12.44 11.18 3.23
N CYS A 90 -12.91 12.25 2.61
CA CYS A 90 -12.05 13.28 2.03
C CYS A 90 -11.26 14.05 3.08
N SER A 91 -11.89 14.42 4.20
CA SER A 91 -11.18 15.12 5.27
C SER A 91 -10.17 14.24 5.98
N ALA A 92 -10.46 12.94 6.17
CA ALA A 92 -9.53 12.01 6.78
C ALA A 92 -8.30 11.79 5.89
N ALA A 93 -8.54 11.50 4.60
CA ALA A 93 -7.47 11.24 3.64
C ALA A 93 -6.59 12.47 3.41
N GLU A 94 -7.18 13.66 3.23
CA GLU A 94 -6.42 14.90 3.05
C GLU A 94 -5.51 15.17 4.24
N HIS A 95 -6.03 15.06 5.46
CA HIS A 95 -5.24 15.36 6.65
C HIS A 95 -4.03 14.42 6.78
N VAL A 96 -4.24 13.11 6.68
CA VAL A 96 -3.15 12.12 6.75
C VAL A 96 -2.13 12.35 5.64
N MET A 97 -2.58 12.54 4.40
CA MET A 97 -1.67 12.72 3.26
C MET A 97 -0.88 14.03 3.34
N SER A 98 -1.50 15.11 3.82
CA SER A 98 -0.83 16.40 4.07
C SER A 98 0.22 16.29 5.18
N GLU A 99 0.00 15.50 6.22
CA GLU A 99 1.01 15.28 7.27
C GLU A 99 2.19 14.43 6.79
N ILE A 100 1.93 13.39 6.00
CA ILE A 100 2.99 12.49 5.49
C ILE A 100 3.79 13.15 4.36
N PHE A 101 3.13 13.92 3.50
CA PHE A 101 3.71 14.57 2.32
C PHE A 101 3.45 16.09 2.33
N PRO A 102 4.07 16.84 3.26
CA PRO A 102 3.76 18.25 3.48
C PRO A 102 3.96 19.13 2.25
N SER A 103 4.91 18.79 1.37
CA SER A 103 5.15 19.49 0.10
C SER A 103 3.98 19.43 -0.88
N ARG A 104 3.03 18.48 -0.69
CA ARG A 104 1.84 18.30 -1.54
C ARG A 104 0.53 18.72 -0.89
N THR A 105 0.57 19.31 0.31
CA THR A 105 -0.62 19.77 1.06
C THR A 105 -1.60 20.59 0.21
N ARG A 106 -1.10 21.54 -0.60
CA ARG A 106 -1.96 22.37 -1.46
C ARG A 106 -2.75 21.52 -2.47
N HIS A 107 -2.09 20.51 -3.05
CA HIS A 107 -2.71 19.59 -4.00
C HIS A 107 -3.80 18.75 -3.32
N PHE A 108 -3.53 18.17 -2.15
CA PHE A 108 -4.51 17.37 -1.43
C PHE A 108 -5.73 18.20 -1.00
N ARG A 109 -5.53 19.44 -0.55
CA ARG A 109 -6.64 20.36 -0.27
C ARG A 109 -7.49 20.62 -1.51
N SER A 110 -6.86 20.84 -2.67
CA SER A 110 -7.59 20.99 -3.94
C SER A 110 -8.44 19.75 -4.25
N VAL A 111 -7.86 18.54 -4.15
CA VAL A 111 -8.61 17.29 -4.39
C VAL A 111 -9.78 17.15 -3.42
N ARG A 112 -9.58 17.45 -2.15
CA ARG A 112 -10.64 17.44 -1.13
C ARG A 112 -11.76 18.42 -1.51
N ASP A 113 -11.40 19.66 -1.82
CA ASP A 113 -12.35 20.72 -2.10
C ASP A 113 -13.15 20.43 -3.39
N ASP A 114 -12.49 19.89 -4.43
CA ASP A 114 -13.14 19.44 -5.66
C ASP A 114 -14.17 18.34 -5.41
N LEU A 115 -13.87 17.37 -4.54
CA LEU A 115 -14.80 16.29 -4.17
C LEU A 115 -15.95 16.81 -3.29
N LEU A 116 -15.68 17.73 -2.36
CA LEU A 116 -16.70 18.33 -1.51
C LEU A 116 -17.67 19.20 -2.32
N ALA A 117 -17.21 19.86 -3.37
CA ALA A 117 -18.05 20.67 -4.27
C ALA A 117 -19.11 19.85 -5.02
N LEU A 118 -18.97 18.52 -5.08
CA LEU A 118 -19.97 17.61 -5.67
C LEU A 118 -21.11 17.26 -4.71
N LEU A 119 -20.98 17.59 -3.42
CA LEU A 119 -21.95 17.27 -2.39
C LEU A 119 -22.86 18.47 -2.11
N ALA A 120 -24.04 18.20 -1.54
CA ALA A 120 -24.88 19.27 -1.03
C ALA A 120 -24.20 19.94 0.18
N ASP A 121 -24.04 21.26 0.12
CA ASP A 121 -23.63 22.02 1.29
C ASP A 121 -24.70 21.91 2.37
N GLY A 122 -24.27 21.63 3.60
CA GLY A 122 -25.17 21.50 4.72
C GLY A 122 -24.53 20.88 5.98
N PRO A 123 -25.33 20.72 7.05
CA PRO A 123 -24.84 20.21 8.32
C PRO A 123 -24.19 18.82 8.24
N ALA A 124 -24.70 17.93 7.37
CA ALA A 124 -24.14 16.59 7.20
C ALA A 124 -22.72 16.60 6.61
N GLN A 125 -22.46 17.48 5.64
CA GLN A 125 -21.13 17.67 5.05
C GLN A 125 -20.14 18.21 6.09
N LYS A 126 -20.53 19.26 6.85
CA LYS A 126 -19.68 19.85 7.90
C LYS A 126 -19.32 18.85 8.99
N ARG A 127 -20.30 18.08 9.48
CA ARG A 127 -20.04 16.98 10.43
C ARG A 127 -19.14 15.89 9.84
N GLY A 128 -19.27 15.60 8.56
CA GLY A 128 -18.37 14.69 7.85
C GLY A 128 -16.92 15.18 7.90
N ILE A 129 -16.68 16.44 7.54
CA ILE A 129 -15.35 17.06 7.60
C ILE A 129 -14.78 16.99 9.02
N GLU A 130 -15.56 17.39 10.02
CA GLU A 130 -15.15 17.36 11.43
C GLU A 130 -14.79 15.94 11.90
N LEU A 131 -15.62 14.94 11.57
CA LEU A 131 -15.37 13.54 11.89
C LEU A 131 -14.08 13.04 11.24
N GLY A 132 -13.93 13.26 9.94
CA GLY A 132 -12.75 12.79 9.20
C GLY A 132 -11.46 13.38 9.73
N LEU A 133 -11.45 14.69 10.02
CA LEU A 133 -10.31 15.35 10.64
C LEU A 133 -10.02 14.80 12.04
N HIS A 134 -11.05 14.56 12.85
CA HIS A 134 -10.89 13.99 14.19
C HIS A 134 -10.25 12.60 14.15
N VAL A 135 -10.80 11.68 13.34
CA VAL A 135 -10.28 10.31 13.20
C VAL A 135 -8.84 10.32 12.70
N ALA A 136 -8.54 11.11 11.66
CA ALA A 136 -7.19 11.20 11.10
C ALA A 136 -6.17 11.67 12.14
N LYS A 137 -6.50 12.70 12.94
CA LYS A 137 -5.63 13.16 14.03
C LYS A 137 -5.34 12.08 15.06
N GLN A 138 -6.34 11.29 15.44
CA GLN A 138 -6.14 10.21 16.42
C GLN A 138 -5.19 9.14 15.87
N ILE A 139 -5.41 8.69 14.63
CA ILE A 139 -4.56 7.68 13.98
C ILE A 139 -3.12 8.17 13.80
N MET A 140 -2.93 9.44 13.41
CA MET A 140 -1.58 10.02 13.30
C MET A 140 -0.91 10.16 14.67
N HIS A 141 -1.66 10.61 15.68
CA HIS A 141 -1.15 10.77 17.04
C HIS A 141 -0.67 9.46 17.65
N GLU A 142 -1.42 8.37 17.46
CA GLU A 142 -1.03 7.05 17.94
C GLU A 142 0.37 6.62 17.48
N ARG A 143 0.81 7.12 16.32
CA ARG A 143 2.06 6.73 15.67
C ARG A 143 3.11 7.85 15.63
N LYS A 144 2.89 8.94 16.37
CA LYS A 144 3.76 10.13 16.37
C LYS A 144 5.20 9.86 16.83
N ASP A 145 5.42 8.81 17.62
CA ASP A 145 6.74 8.43 18.18
C ASP A 145 7.27 7.11 17.58
N ASP A 146 6.68 6.65 16.48
CA ASP A 146 6.98 5.36 15.87
C ASP A 146 7.86 5.52 14.62
N PHE A 147 9.13 5.83 14.86
CA PHE A 147 10.15 6.00 13.82
C PHE A 147 11.28 4.97 13.98
N GLY A 148 11.71 4.40 12.86
CA GLY A 148 12.87 3.49 12.82
C GLY A 148 14.15 4.29 12.57
N THR A 149 14.77 4.79 13.63
CA THR A 149 16.06 5.51 13.58
C THR A 149 17.19 4.67 14.18
N GLY A 150 18.43 5.02 13.84
CA GLY A 150 19.64 4.39 14.38
C GLY A 150 20.64 3.97 13.30
N ASP A 151 21.90 3.79 13.72
CA ASP A 151 22.99 3.38 12.85
C ASP A 151 22.91 1.90 12.50
N TYR A 152 23.49 1.54 11.36
CA TYR A 152 23.59 0.16 10.93
C TYR A 152 24.96 -0.13 10.34
N LEU A 153 25.68 -1.01 11.02
CA LEU A 153 26.94 -1.55 10.56
C LEU A 153 26.71 -2.97 10.06
N THR A 154 27.23 -3.25 8.87
CA THR A 154 27.19 -4.60 8.33
C THR A 154 28.57 -5.25 8.53
N PRO A 155 28.66 -6.36 9.27
CA PRO A 155 29.92 -7.06 9.45
C PRO A 155 30.50 -7.53 8.11
N ALA A 156 31.82 -7.41 7.96
CA ALA A 156 32.54 -7.96 6.82
C ALA A 156 32.74 -9.47 7.02
N ALA A 157 31.73 -10.27 6.67
CA ALA A 157 31.78 -11.73 6.73
C ALA A 157 31.19 -12.37 5.45
N VAL A 158 31.58 -13.61 5.18
CA VAL A 158 30.98 -14.42 4.10
C VAL A 158 29.51 -14.70 4.45
N GLY A 159 28.63 -14.74 3.45
CA GLY A 159 27.18 -14.89 3.68
C GLY A 159 26.46 -13.63 4.14
N ILE A 160 27.19 -12.61 4.59
CA ILE A 160 26.63 -11.36 5.08
C ILE A 160 26.54 -10.32 3.95
N TRP A 161 25.38 -9.65 3.91
CA TRP A 161 25.04 -8.59 2.97
C TRP A 161 26.11 -7.49 2.97
N ARG A 162 26.21 -6.81 1.84
CA ARG A 162 27.00 -5.60 1.69
C ARG A 162 26.38 -4.75 0.59
N PRO A 163 26.65 -3.44 0.55
CA PRO A 163 26.28 -2.62 -0.59
C PRO A 163 26.74 -3.25 -1.91
N THR A 164 25.88 -3.19 -2.92
CA THR A 164 26.12 -3.82 -4.23
C THR A 164 26.27 -2.77 -5.34
N PRO A 165 27.05 -3.05 -6.40
CA PRO A 165 27.09 -2.21 -7.59
C PRO A 165 25.70 -2.03 -8.24
N PRO A 166 25.49 -0.96 -9.03
CA PRO A 166 26.47 0.06 -9.39
C PRO A 166 26.64 1.19 -8.35
N THR A 167 25.62 1.43 -7.52
CA THR A 167 25.60 2.61 -6.63
C THR A 167 26.26 2.37 -5.28
N ASN A 168 26.38 1.11 -4.84
CA ASN A 168 26.88 0.76 -3.50
C ASN A 168 26.17 1.58 -2.39
N SER A 169 24.85 1.74 -2.53
CA SER A 169 24.07 2.58 -1.63
C SER A 169 24.03 2.02 -0.20
N PRO A 170 23.91 2.88 0.84
CA PRO A 170 23.73 2.46 2.22
C PRO A 170 22.49 1.59 2.43
N ALA A 171 22.48 0.83 3.53
CA ALA A 171 21.35 -0.02 3.91
C ALA A 171 20.04 0.78 4.03
N LEU A 172 19.01 0.34 3.32
CA LEU A 172 17.71 1.00 3.32
C LEU A 172 16.86 0.64 4.55
N LEU A 173 16.71 1.61 5.46
CA LEU A 173 15.82 1.52 6.62
C LEU A 173 16.14 0.34 7.55
N PRO A 174 17.38 0.19 8.04
CA PRO A 174 17.81 -0.95 8.84
C PRO A 174 16.99 -1.18 10.12
N ASN A 175 16.41 -0.11 10.67
CA ASN A 175 15.60 -0.15 11.88
C ASN A 175 14.09 -0.21 11.59
N TRP A 176 13.68 -0.47 10.35
CA TRP A 176 12.25 -0.56 10.01
C TRP A 176 11.53 -1.70 10.71
N GLY A 177 12.23 -2.82 10.96
CA GLY A 177 11.68 -3.92 11.74
C GLY A 177 11.33 -3.53 13.18
N ASN A 178 11.90 -2.45 13.73
CA ASN A 178 11.69 -2.05 15.13
C ASN A 178 10.36 -1.32 15.36
N LEU A 179 9.71 -0.82 14.30
CA LEU A 179 8.44 -0.13 14.43
C LEU A 179 7.36 -1.08 15.00
N ARG A 180 6.35 -0.48 15.63
CA ARG A 180 5.22 -1.22 16.19
C ARG A 180 4.38 -1.83 15.05
N PRO A 181 3.83 -3.04 15.22
CA PRO A 181 2.80 -3.53 14.31
C PRO A 181 1.58 -2.58 14.19
N PHE A 182 0.88 -2.67 13.08
CA PHE A 182 -0.40 -2.01 12.84
C PHE A 182 -1.55 -2.91 13.31
N ALA A 183 -1.59 -4.15 12.82
CA ALA A 183 -2.72 -5.05 12.94
C ALA A 183 -2.36 -6.40 13.56
N ILE A 184 -1.21 -6.99 13.23
CA ILE A 184 -0.74 -8.23 13.86
C ILE A 184 -0.32 -8.03 15.32
N SER A 185 -0.30 -9.11 16.09
CA SER A 185 -0.02 -9.06 17.53
C SER A 185 1.48 -8.94 17.83
N ASP A 186 2.31 -9.77 17.20
CA ASP A 186 3.76 -9.77 17.37
C ASP A 186 4.47 -10.15 16.06
N LYS A 187 5.27 -9.23 15.52
CA LYS A 187 6.07 -9.47 14.32
C LYS A 187 7.05 -10.65 14.47
N LYS A 188 7.55 -10.92 15.69
CA LYS A 188 8.53 -11.99 15.91
C LYS A 188 7.93 -13.38 15.71
N ALA A 189 6.61 -13.53 15.92
CA ALA A 189 5.89 -14.78 15.67
C ALA A 189 5.87 -15.18 14.20
N PHE A 190 6.18 -14.25 13.29
CA PHE A 190 6.22 -14.48 11.84
C PHE A 190 7.65 -14.66 11.31
N ARG A 191 8.66 -14.73 12.17
CA ARG A 191 10.03 -15.00 11.70
C ARG A 191 10.11 -16.42 11.14
N PRO A 192 10.70 -16.59 9.95
CA PRO A 192 10.91 -17.91 9.38
C PRO A 192 12.09 -18.60 10.08
N VAL A 193 12.39 -19.81 9.61
CA VAL A 193 13.63 -20.49 9.93
C VAL A 193 14.84 -19.71 9.41
N ASP A 194 16.04 -20.05 9.87
CA ASP A 194 17.27 -19.47 9.34
C ASP A 194 17.42 -19.75 7.84
N PRO A 195 18.03 -18.85 7.05
CA PRO A 195 18.30 -19.12 5.64
C PRO A 195 19.20 -20.37 5.49
N PRO A 196 19.18 -21.06 4.34
CA PRO A 196 20.00 -22.25 4.14
C PRO A 196 21.48 -21.99 4.42
N GLU A 197 22.12 -22.90 5.13
CA GLU A 197 23.56 -22.87 5.36
C GLU A 197 24.30 -22.85 4.02
N LEU A 198 25.36 -22.04 3.92
CA LEU A 198 26.08 -21.85 2.65
C LEU A 198 26.70 -23.15 2.13
N THR A 199 27.04 -24.09 3.01
CA THR A 199 27.60 -25.40 2.64
C THR A 199 26.53 -26.43 2.25
N SER A 200 25.25 -26.10 2.35
CA SER A 200 24.15 -27.03 2.09
C SER A 200 23.89 -27.27 0.61
N GLU A 201 23.37 -28.46 0.28
CA GLU A 201 22.88 -28.78 -1.06
C GLU A 201 21.72 -27.86 -1.49
N GLN A 202 20.87 -27.45 -0.53
CA GLN A 202 19.78 -26.52 -0.79
C GLN A 202 20.32 -25.17 -1.28
N TYR A 203 21.31 -24.60 -0.58
CA TYR A 203 21.93 -23.35 -1.01
C TYR A 203 22.55 -23.48 -2.40
N ALA A 204 23.30 -24.55 -2.68
CA ALA A 204 23.89 -24.77 -4.00
C ALA A 204 22.82 -24.83 -5.11
N LYS A 205 21.71 -25.54 -4.88
CA LYS A 205 20.59 -25.61 -5.83
C LYS A 205 19.99 -24.23 -6.12
N GLU A 206 19.71 -23.44 -5.09
CA GLU A 206 19.14 -22.09 -5.24
C GLU A 206 20.13 -21.12 -5.88
N PHE A 207 21.42 -21.23 -5.55
CA PHE A 207 22.51 -20.51 -6.20
C PHE A 207 22.55 -20.79 -7.70
N HIS A 208 22.50 -22.06 -8.12
CA HIS A 208 22.50 -22.41 -9.54
C HIS A 208 21.26 -21.90 -10.28
N GLN A 209 20.10 -21.98 -9.63
CA GLN A 209 18.84 -21.48 -10.20
C GLN A 209 18.94 -19.97 -10.49
N VAL A 210 19.35 -19.16 -9.50
CA VAL A 210 19.47 -17.71 -9.71
C VAL A 210 20.63 -17.34 -10.63
N LYS A 211 21.75 -18.08 -10.60
CA LYS A 211 22.87 -17.85 -11.53
C LYS A 211 22.45 -18.11 -12.98
N SER A 212 21.70 -19.19 -13.23
CA SER A 212 21.21 -19.55 -14.56
C SER A 212 20.11 -18.60 -15.05
N LEU A 213 19.07 -18.41 -14.25
CA LEU A 213 17.87 -17.67 -14.67
C LEU A 213 17.96 -16.16 -14.43
N GLY A 214 18.87 -15.70 -13.57
CA GLY A 214 18.93 -14.30 -13.14
C GLY A 214 19.97 -13.45 -13.88
N ALA A 215 20.85 -14.06 -14.68
CA ALA A 215 21.90 -13.36 -15.42
C ALA A 215 21.31 -12.36 -16.43
N ILE A 216 21.90 -11.18 -16.58
CA ILE A 216 21.45 -10.17 -17.56
C ILE A 216 21.42 -10.72 -18.99
N ASP A 217 22.31 -11.64 -19.31
CA ASP A 217 22.52 -12.32 -20.59
C ASP A 217 22.17 -13.82 -20.51
N SER A 218 21.23 -14.20 -19.63
CA SER A 218 20.80 -15.59 -19.44
C SER A 218 20.39 -16.27 -20.75
N GLY A 219 21.02 -17.41 -21.06
CA GLY A 219 20.61 -18.30 -22.15
C GLY A 219 19.51 -19.30 -21.76
N SER A 220 19.13 -19.37 -20.48
CA SER A 220 18.11 -20.31 -19.96
C SER A 220 16.78 -19.63 -19.65
N ARG A 221 16.78 -18.34 -19.33
CA ARG A 221 15.57 -17.57 -19.02
C ARG A 221 14.79 -17.30 -20.31
N THR A 222 13.49 -17.58 -20.31
CA THR A 222 12.62 -17.32 -21.47
C THR A 222 12.33 -15.82 -21.62
N ALA A 223 11.82 -15.43 -22.80
CA ALA A 223 11.38 -14.05 -23.03
C ALA A 223 10.26 -13.63 -22.07
N ASP A 224 9.27 -14.50 -21.82
CA ASP A 224 8.20 -14.19 -20.86
C ASP A 224 8.73 -14.09 -19.43
N GLN A 225 9.68 -14.93 -19.00
CA GLN A 225 10.31 -14.79 -17.68
C GLN A 225 11.06 -13.45 -17.53
N THR A 226 11.64 -12.93 -18.61
CA THR A 226 12.23 -11.58 -18.62
C THR A 226 11.15 -10.51 -18.46
N LEU A 227 10.02 -10.63 -19.17
CA LEU A 227 8.87 -9.73 -19.01
C LEU A 227 8.28 -9.80 -17.59
N ILE A 228 8.20 -10.98 -16.98
CA ILE A 228 7.77 -11.16 -15.58
C ILE A 228 8.68 -10.38 -14.64
N ALA A 229 10.01 -10.51 -14.78
CA ALA A 229 10.97 -9.79 -13.95
C ALA A 229 10.80 -8.27 -14.05
N LEU A 230 10.64 -7.75 -15.26
CA LEU A 230 10.45 -6.32 -15.52
C LEU A 230 9.06 -5.83 -15.09
N PHE A 231 8.03 -6.67 -15.23
CA PHE A 231 6.66 -6.34 -14.87
C PHE A 231 6.51 -6.10 -13.37
N TRP A 232 7.17 -6.94 -12.57
CA TRP A 232 7.15 -6.89 -11.11
C TRP A 232 8.41 -6.22 -10.53
N ASP A 233 9.17 -5.43 -11.28
CA ASP A 233 10.38 -4.79 -10.71
C ASP A 233 10.01 -3.77 -9.62
N ASP A 234 8.99 -2.95 -9.91
CA ASP A 234 8.36 -1.97 -9.00
C ASP A 234 9.38 -1.12 -8.22
N GLY A 235 10.43 -0.69 -8.92
CA GLY A 235 11.50 0.14 -8.38
C GLY A 235 11.06 1.56 -7.99
N VAL A 236 12.00 2.33 -7.44
CA VAL A 236 11.76 3.71 -7.00
C VAL A 236 11.33 4.61 -8.17
N GLY A 237 10.22 5.34 -8.00
CA GLY A 237 9.59 6.15 -9.06
C GLY A 237 8.36 5.48 -9.69
N THR A 238 8.12 4.21 -9.36
CA THR A 238 6.82 3.55 -9.57
C THR A 238 5.94 3.69 -8.31
N CYS A 239 4.75 3.11 -8.34
CA CYS A 239 3.90 2.95 -7.16
C CYS A 239 4.46 1.97 -6.11
N THR A 240 5.58 1.29 -6.41
CA THR A 240 6.23 0.26 -5.58
C THR A 240 5.33 -0.97 -5.33
N PRO A 241 5.85 -2.10 -4.79
CA PRO A 241 5.05 -3.32 -4.67
C PRO A 241 3.76 -3.15 -3.86
N PRO A 242 3.74 -2.43 -2.72
CA PRO A 242 2.48 -2.14 -2.02
C PRO A 242 1.47 -1.40 -2.91
N GLY A 243 1.94 -0.46 -3.72
CA GLY A 243 1.07 0.31 -4.62
C GLY A 243 0.55 -0.51 -5.81
N HIS A 244 1.36 -1.41 -6.36
CA HIS A 244 0.92 -2.32 -7.43
C HIS A 244 -0.22 -3.22 -6.93
N TRP A 245 -0.11 -3.76 -5.71
CA TRP A 245 -1.22 -4.50 -5.11
C TRP A 245 -2.47 -3.66 -4.83
N ASN A 246 -2.31 -2.35 -4.59
CA ASN A 246 -3.45 -1.44 -4.56
C ASN A 246 -4.08 -1.29 -5.95
N LEU A 247 -3.30 -1.22 -7.04
CA LEU A 247 -3.84 -1.19 -8.41
C LEU A 247 -4.68 -2.44 -8.72
N ILE A 248 -4.20 -3.62 -8.32
CA ILE A 248 -4.96 -4.89 -8.44
C ILE A 248 -6.27 -4.81 -7.64
N ALA A 249 -6.21 -4.35 -6.39
CA ALA A 249 -7.39 -4.22 -5.54
C ALA A 249 -8.43 -3.25 -6.13
N ARG A 250 -8.01 -2.15 -6.74
CA ARG A 250 -8.90 -1.21 -7.45
C ARG A 250 -9.59 -1.86 -8.63
N GLU A 251 -8.83 -2.54 -9.50
CA GLU A 251 -9.36 -3.20 -10.70
C GLU A 251 -10.48 -4.18 -10.31
N VAL A 252 -10.21 -5.02 -9.31
CA VAL A 252 -11.19 -5.99 -8.84
C VAL A 252 -12.33 -5.36 -8.08
N SER A 253 -12.09 -4.34 -7.24
CA SER A 253 -13.18 -3.69 -6.49
C SER A 253 -14.17 -3.00 -7.43
N GLN A 254 -13.69 -2.39 -8.52
CA GLN A 254 -14.51 -1.80 -9.57
C GLN A 254 -15.28 -2.88 -10.35
N MET A 255 -14.63 -3.99 -10.71
CA MET A 255 -15.28 -5.13 -11.36
C MET A 255 -16.42 -5.70 -10.51
N ARG A 256 -16.19 -5.81 -9.20
CA ARG A 256 -17.15 -6.31 -8.20
C ARG A 256 -18.14 -5.24 -7.73
N LYS A 257 -17.99 -3.99 -8.18
CA LYS A 257 -18.86 -2.84 -7.87
C LYS A 257 -19.04 -2.63 -6.37
N LEU A 258 -17.93 -2.71 -5.62
CA LEU A 258 -17.96 -2.45 -4.18
C LEU A 258 -18.45 -1.04 -3.88
N THR A 259 -19.23 -0.93 -2.81
CA THR A 259 -19.68 0.35 -2.23
C THR A 259 -18.53 1.10 -1.55
N LEU A 260 -18.75 2.36 -1.20
CA LEU A 260 -17.78 3.18 -0.46
C LEU A 260 -17.29 2.49 0.82
N ALA A 261 -18.21 1.92 1.62
CA ALA A 261 -17.89 1.24 2.87
C ALA A 261 -17.09 -0.06 2.64
N GLU A 262 -17.44 -0.82 1.60
CA GLU A 262 -16.72 -2.03 1.21
C GLU A 262 -15.32 -1.71 0.69
N ASN A 263 -15.17 -0.66 -0.14
CA ASN A 263 -13.86 -0.17 -0.57
C ASN A 263 -13.04 0.28 0.64
N ALA A 264 -13.60 1.08 1.54
CA ALA A 264 -12.90 1.53 2.75
C ALA A 264 -12.36 0.35 3.58
N ARG A 265 -13.18 -0.70 3.76
CA ARG A 265 -12.77 -1.92 4.47
C ARG A 265 -11.71 -2.73 3.72
N LEU A 266 -11.91 -2.96 2.41
CA LEU A 266 -10.97 -3.70 1.58
C LEU A 266 -9.58 -3.06 1.63
N PHE A 267 -9.50 -1.75 1.37
CA PHE A 267 -8.23 -1.05 1.32
C PHE A 267 -7.59 -0.88 2.71
N ALA A 268 -8.38 -0.79 3.79
CA ALA A 268 -7.82 -0.83 5.14
C ALA A 268 -7.19 -2.19 5.45
N LEU A 269 -7.89 -3.30 5.21
CA LEU A 269 -7.35 -4.66 5.42
C LEU A 269 -6.07 -4.88 4.61
N LEU A 270 -6.10 -4.54 3.32
CA LEU A 270 -4.96 -4.69 2.42
C LEU A 270 -3.74 -3.90 2.92
N ASN A 271 -3.93 -2.62 3.22
CA ASN A 271 -2.80 -1.76 3.52
C ASN A 271 -2.28 -1.93 4.96
N LEU A 272 -3.13 -2.31 5.91
CA LEU A 272 -2.67 -2.76 7.24
C LEU A 272 -1.79 -4.01 7.11
N ALA A 273 -2.21 -4.98 6.28
CA ALA A 273 -1.41 -6.19 6.03
C ALA A 273 -0.10 -5.89 5.29
N LEU A 274 -0.12 -5.01 4.29
CA LEU A 274 1.10 -4.59 3.59
C LEU A 274 2.06 -3.83 4.51
N ALA A 275 1.56 -2.97 5.41
CA ALA A 275 2.40 -2.30 6.40
C ALA A 275 3.05 -3.33 7.33
N ASP A 276 2.30 -4.28 7.89
CA ASP A 276 2.86 -5.32 8.76
C ASP A 276 3.80 -6.28 8.02
N ALA A 277 3.51 -6.59 6.76
CA ALA A 277 4.43 -7.33 5.88
C ALA A 277 5.77 -6.62 5.70
N SER A 278 5.77 -5.28 5.59
CA SER A 278 7.00 -4.50 5.54
C SER A 278 7.82 -4.63 6.84
N LEU A 279 7.15 -4.64 7.99
CA LEU A 279 7.79 -4.75 9.30
C LEU A 279 8.44 -6.12 9.49
N CYS A 280 7.68 -7.19 9.25
CA CYS A 280 8.17 -8.56 9.39
C CYS A 280 9.31 -8.86 8.40
N CYS A 281 9.18 -8.41 7.15
CA CYS A 281 10.22 -8.60 6.14
C CYS A 281 11.51 -7.84 6.50
N TRP A 282 11.42 -6.57 6.91
CA TRP A 282 12.61 -5.81 7.29
C TRP A 282 13.25 -6.32 8.59
N ASP A 283 12.44 -6.80 9.55
CA ASP A 283 12.95 -7.50 10.74
C ASP A 283 13.80 -8.72 10.34
N CYS A 284 13.32 -9.57 9.42
CA CYS A 284 14.08 -10.70 8.90
C CYS A 284 15.37 -10.26 8.18
N LYS A 285 15.25 -9.30 7.26
CA LYS A 285 16.39 -8.78 6.47
C LYS A 285 17.54 -8.35 7.35
N TYR A 286 17.26 -7.57 8.39
CA TYR A 286 18.30 -7.01 9.25
C TYR A 286 18.68 -7.92 10.43
N ARG A 287 17.88 -8.95 10.72
CA ARG A 287 18.23 -10.05 11.64
C ARG A 287 19.20 -11.06 11.02
N PHE A 288 18.93 -11.52 9.80
CA PHE A 288 19.71 -12.55 9.12
C PHE A 288 20.84 -11.97 8.27
N LYS A 289 20.65 -10.77 7.74
CA LYS A 289 21.65 -10.04 6.95
C LYS A 289 22.18 -10.85 5.76
N PHE A 290 21.37 -11.77 5.21
CA PHE A 290 21.82 -12.67 4.15
C PHE A 290 22.20 -11.91 2.88
N TRP A 291 23.33 -12.28 2.28
CA TRP A 291 23.87 -11.64 1.09
C TRP A 291 22.98 -11.80 -0.15
N ARG A 292 23.21 -10.94 -1.15
CA ARG A 292 22.49 -10.97 -2.42
C ARG A 292 23.16 -11.94 -3.40
N PRO A 293 22.42 -12.49 -4.38
CA PRO A 293 22.99 -13.39 -5.39
C PRO A 293 24.23 -12.84 -6.10
N ILE A 294 24.26 -11.55 -6.44
CA ILE A 294 25.45 -10.93 -7.05
C ILE A 294 26.70 -11.08 -6.18
N THR A 295 26.59 -10.86 -4.87
CA THR A 295 27.73 -11.01 -3.94
C THR A 295 28.11 -12.47 -3.78
N ALA A 296 27.11 -13.35 -3.63
CA ALA A 296 27.31 -14.79 -3.51
C ALA A 296 28.05 -15.37 -4.73
N ILE A 297 27.57 -15.08 -5.94
CA ILE A 297 28.16 -15.57 -7.20
C ILE A 297 29.57 -15.01 -7.42
N HIS A 298 29.82 -13.76 -7.03
CA HIS A 298 31.16 -13.16 -7.11
C HIS A 298 32.14 -13.71 -6.09
N GLN A 299 31.67 -14.34 -5.00
CA GLN A 299 32.48 -14.80 -3.87
C GLN A 299 32.26 -16.28 -3.52
N ALA A 300 31.75 -17.08 -4.46
CA ALA A 300 31.47 -18.50 -4.25
C ALA A 300 32.74 -19.30 -3.89
N ASP A 301 33.93 -18.81 -4.23
CA ASP A 301 35.20 -19.38 -3.76
C ASP A 301 35.44 -19.24 -2.24
N ARG A 302 34.54 -18.59 -1.51
CA ARG A 302 34.67 -18.31 -0.07
C ARG A 302 33.56 -18.92 0.78
N ASP A 303 32.54 -19.53 0.17
CA ASP A 303 31.36 -20.03 0.88
C ASP A 303 31.50 -21.48 1.39
N ALA A 304 32.66 -22.09 1.15
CA ALA A 304 32.99 -23.46 1.53
C ALA A 304 32.04 -24.51 0.91
N ASN A 305 31.47 -24.23 -0.26
CA ASN A 305 30.61 -25.14 -0.99
C ASN A 305 31.18 -25.48 -2.38
N ASP A 306 31.76 -26.67 -2.52
CA ASP A 306 32.39 -27.15 -3.76
C ASP A 306 31.40 -27.26 -4.94
N ALA A 307 30.09 -27.30 -4.69
CA ALA A 307 29.09 -27.30 -5.76
C ALA A 307 28.89 -25.91 -6.37
N THR A 308 29.30 -24.83 -5.70
CA THR A 308 29.11 -23.46 -6.22
C THR A 308 30.34 -22.99 -6.99
N VAL A 309 30.10 -22.28 -8.11
CA VAL A 309 31.17 -21.83 -9.00
C VAL A 309 31.17 -20.31 -9.06
N LYS A 310 32.30 -19.71 -8.72
CA LYS A 310 32.52 -18.26 -8.80
C LYS A 310 32.36 -17.76 -10.23
N ASP A 311 31.69 -16.63 -10.38
CA ASP A 311 31.69 -15.87 -11.62
C ASP A 311 31.72 -14.37 -11.31
N PRO A 312 32.90 -13.71 -11.36
CA PRO A 312 33.04 -12.30 -11.03
C PRO A 312 32.45 -11.36 -12.10
N LYS A 313 32.09 -11.87 -13.28
CA LYS A 313 31.51 -11.09 -14.37
C LYS A 313 29.99 -11.15 -14.40
N TRP A 314 29.39 -12.11 -13.68
CA TRP A 314 27.95 -12.28 -13.58
C TRP A 314 27.27 -10.99 -13.12
N LYS A 315 26.19 -10.61 -13.80
CA LYS A 315 25.35 -9.45 -13.43
C LYS A 315 23.88 -9.88 -13.41
N PRO A 316 23.10 -9.43 -12.42
CA PRO A 316 21.67 -9.67 -12.41
C PRO A 316 20.98 -8.87 -13.51
N LEU A 317 19.82 -9.36 -13.97
CA LEU A 317 18.94 -8.64 -14.90
C LEU A 317 18.44 -7.33 -14.28
N LEU A 318 17.99 -7.37 -13.02
CA LEU A 318 17.50 -6.20 -12.29
C LEU A 318 18.60 -5.61 -11.40
N VAL A 319 18.57 -4.29 -11.21
CA VAL A 319 19.48 -3.63 -10.27
C VAL A 319 19.19 -4.14 -8.86
N THR A 320 20.24 -4.60 -8.17
CA THR A 320 20.10 -5.16 -6.82
C THR A 320 19.71 -4.05 -5.82
N PRO A 321 18.58 -4.19 -5.09
CA PRO A 321 18.17 -3.18 -4.11
C PRO A 321 19.09 -3.13 -2.87
N PRO A 322 19.27 -1.95 -2.24
CA PRO A 322 20.27 -1.74 -1.19
C PRO A 322 19.79 -2.18 0.20
N PHE A 323 19.44 -3.46 0.32
CA PHE A 323 19.06 -4.12 1.57
C PHE A 323 19.29 -5.63 1.49
N PRO A 324 19.44 -6.34 2.63
CA PRO A 324 19.67 -7.80 2.67
C PRO A 324 18.63 -8.62 1.92
N SER A 325 18.99 -9.85 1.54
CA SER A 325 18.15 -10.70 0.69
C SER A 325 16.96 -11.30 1.45
N TYR A 326 17.20 -11.94 2.59
CA TYR A 326 16.24 -12.83 3.22
C TYR A 326 15.32 -12.16 4.25
N THR A 327 13.99 -12.19 4.12
CA THR A 327 13.18 -12.74 3.02
C THR A 327 12.92 -11.71 1.90
N SER A 328 12.39 -12.14 0.75
CA SER A 328 12.03 -11.25 -0.35
C SER A 328 10.88 -10.31 0.04
N GLY A 329 11.10 -9.00 -0.13
CA GLY A 329 10.09 -7.98 0.15
C GLY A 329 8.88 -8.12 -0.79
N HIS A 330 9.12 -8.33 -2.09
CA HIS A 330 8.06 -8.58 -3.07
C HIS A 330 7.23 -9.79 -2.68
N SER A 331 7.89 -10.91 -2.37
CA SER A 331 7.20 -12.14 -1.97
C SER A 331 6.38 -11.96 -0.70
N THR A 332 6.90 -11.20 0.28
CA THR A 332 6.16 -10.92 1.53
C THR A 332 4.95 -10.02 1.31
N PHE A 333 5.10 -8.94 0.54
CA PHE A 333 3.97 -8.08 0.16
C PHE A 333 2.93 -8.84 -0.65
N SER A 334 3.37 -9.62 -1.63
CA SER A 334 2.50 -10.40 -2.51
C SER A 334 1.78 -11.52 -1.79
N GLY A 335 2.44 -12.21 -0.86
CA GLY A 335 1.81 -13.21 -0.01
C GLY A 335 0.70 -12.60 0.84
N ALA A 336 0.95 -11.42 1.44
CA ALA A 336 -0.05 -10.73 2.25
C ALA A 336 -1.22 -10.22 1.41
N ALA A 337 -0.94 -9.50 0.31
CA ALA A 337 -1.97 -8.91 -0.51
C ALA A 337 -2.84 -9.95 -1.21
N SER A 338 -2.25 -10.99 -1.81
CA SER A 338 -3.02 -12.05 -2.46
C SER A 338 -3.95 -12.76 -1.48
N ALA A 339 -3.47 -13.07 -0.27
CA ALA A 339 -4.28 -13.72 0.76
C ALA A 339 -5.36 -12.80 1.34
N ILE A 340 -5.09 -11.50 1.53
CA ILE A 340 -6.14 -10.53 1.92
C ILE A 340 -7.24 -10.46 0.85
N LEU A 341 -6.86 -10.36 -0.43
CA LEU A 341 -7.83 -10.25 -1.52
C LEU A 341 -8.68 -11.52 -1.62
N ALA A 342 -8.05 -12.69 -1.66
CA ALA A 342 -8.75 -13.97 -1.67
C ALA A 342 -9.67 -14.13 -0.45
N GLY A 343 -9.18 -13.79 0.75
CA GLY A 343 -9.95 -13.91 1.99
C GLY A 343 -11.10 -12.89 2.10
N TYR A 344 -10.91 -11.66 1.61
CA TYR A 344 -11.94 -10.63 1.59
C TYR A 344 -13.10 -11.03 0.67
N PHE A 345 -12.79 -11.46 -0.55
CA PHE A 345 -13.80 -11.87 -1.52
C PHE A 345 -14.33 -13.29 -1.28
N LYS A 346 -13.69 -14.05 -0.38
CA LYS A 346 -13.92 -15.48 -0.13
C LYS A 346 -13.79 -16.32 -1.40
N ASP A 347 -12.91 -15.88 -2.29
CA ASP A 347 -12.71 -16.43 -3.62
C ASP A 347 -11.34 -15.99 -4.14
N ASP A 348 -10.46 -16.95 -4.43
CA ASP A 348 -9.16 -16.68 -5.07
C ASP A 348 -9.28 -16.64 -6.60
N ALA A 349 -10.28 -17.33 -7.19
CA ALA A 349 -10.42 -17.53 -8.63
C ALA A 349 -11.10 -16.34 -9.34
N ILE A 350 -10.76 -15.12 -8.93
CA ILE A 350 -11.21 -13.91 -9.58
C ILE A 350 -10.19 -13.55 -10.64
N ALA A 351 -10.56 -13.74 -11.91
CA ALA A 351 -9.71 -13.36 -13.03
C ALA A 351 -9.61 -11.83 -13.17
N PHE A 352 -8.41 -11.31 -13.39
CA PHE A 352 -8.18 -9.88 -13.61
C PHE A 352 -7.03 -9.63 -14.57
N SER A 353 -6.99 -8.42 -15.11
CA SER A 353 -5.94 -7.97 -16.03
C SER A 353 -5.32 -6.70 -15.50
N ILE A 354 -4.00 -6.65 -15.34
CA ILE A 354 -3.32 -5.50 -14.73
C ILE A 354 -2.05 -5.14 -15.50
N GLY A 355 -1.74 -3.84 -15.55
CA GLY A 355 -0.48 -3.33 -16.11
C GLY A 355 0.50 -2.96 -15.00
N SER A 356 1.75 -2.63 -15.37
CA SER A 356 2.75 -2.11 -14.42
C SER A 356 3.36 -0.80 -14.92
N ASP A 357 3.85 0.01 -13.98
CA ASP A 357 4.48 1.29 -14.30
C ASP A 357 5.77 1.10 -15.15
N GLY A 358 6.48 -0.02 -14.94
CA GLY A 358 7.71 -0.35 -15.66
C GLY A 358 7.49 -0.92 -17.07
N LEU A 359 6.29 -1.43 -17.37
CA LEU A 359 5.93 -2.00 -18.68
C LEU A 359 4.54 -1.55 -19.12
N VAL A 360 4.36 -0.24 -19.34
CA VAL A 360 3.05 0.39 -19.64
C VAL A 360 2.30 -0.26 -20.81
N ALA A 361 3.01 -0.76 -21.83
CA ALA A 361 2.40 -1.40 -22.99
C ALA A 361 2.00 -2.88 -22.77
N HIS A 362 2.41 -3.49 -21.66
CA HIS A 362 2.17 -4.90 -21.36
C HIS A 362 1.21 -5.04 -20.20
N ARG A 363 0.12 -5.78 -20.44
CA ARG A 363 -0.80 -6.21 -19.39
C ARG A 363 -0.59 -7.69 -19.15
N ARG A 364 -0.68 -8.10 -17.89
CA ARG A 364 -0.70 -9.51 -17.48
C ARG A 364 -2.09 -9.89 -17.04
N HIS A 365 -2.47 -11.13 -17.34
CA HIS A 365 -3.77 -11.71 -17.07
C HIS A 365 -3.59 -12.84 -16.08
N TYR A 366 -4.35 -12.80 -14.99
CA TYR A 366 -4.30 -13.81 -13.94
C TYR A 366 -5.68 -14.41 -13.75
N LYS A 367 -5.74 -15.68 -13.41
CA LYS A 367 -6.94 -16.43 -13.03
C LYS A 367 -7.29 -16.24 -11.57
N GLY A 368 -6.33 -15.79 -10.75
CA GLY A 368 -6.53 -15.53 -9.34
C GLY A 368 -5.40 -14.75 -8.68
N PHE A 369 -5.63 -14.34 -7.44
CA PHE A 369 -4.67 -13.51 -6.71
C PHE A 369 -3.41 -14.30 -6.33
N ARG A 370 -3.58 -15.57 -5.97
CA ARG A 370 -2.45 -16.44 -5.62
C ARG A 370 -1.50 -16.64 -6.80
N GLU A 371 -2.02 -16.82 -8.01
CA GLU A 371 -1.20 -16.92 -9.24
C GLU A 371 -0.35 -15.66 -9.44
N ALA A 372 -0.97 -14.47 -9.32
CA ALA A 372 -0.23 -13.20 -9.40
C ALA A 372 0.82 -13.07 -8.28
N GLY A 373 0.49 -13.53 -7.06
CA GLY A 373 1.42 -13.52 -5.93
C GLY A 373 2.63 -14.43 -6.12
N GLU A 374 2.41 -15.63 -6.65
CA GLU A 374 3.47 -16.60 -6.96
C GLU A 374 4.36 -16.11 -8.11
N GLU A 375 3.78 -15.52 -9.14
CA GLU A 375 4.53 -14.92 -10.25
C GLU A 375 5.37 -13.72 -9.79
N ALA A 376 4.81 -12.84 -8.96
CA ALA A 376 5.53 -11.73 -8.35
C ALA A 376 6.73 -12.22 -7.51
N GLY A 377 6.58 -13.36 -6.84
CA GLY A 377 7.68 -14.02 -6.13
C GLY A 377 8.80 -14.51 -7.06
N MET A 378 8.41 -15.29 -8.08
CA MET A 378 9.34 -15.84 -9.08
C MET A 378 10.06 -14.76 -9.90
N SER A 379 9.42 -13.60 -10.09
CA SER A 379 10.02 -12.45 -10.78
C SER A 379 11.38 -12.06 -10.22
N ARG A 380 11.61 -12.29 -8.92
CA ARG A 380 12.86 -11.89 -8.26
C ARG A 380 14.02 -12.86 -8.52
N ILE A 381 13.70 -14.12 -8.84
CA ILE A 381 14.65 -15.13 -9.30
C ILE A 381 15.04 -14.83 -10.74
N TYR A 382 14.04 -14.59 -11.61
CA TYR A 382 14.27 -14.17 -12.99
C TYR A 382 15.05 -12.85 -13.09
N GLY A 383 14.83 -11.95 -12.12
CA GLY A 383 15.57 -10.70 -11.98
C GLY A 383 16.99 -10.83 -11.43
N GLY A 384 17.37 -12.01 -10.90
CA GLY A 384 18.72 -12.27 -10.37
C GLY A 384 19.03 -11.67 -9.00
N ILE A 385 18.02 -11.36 -8.19
CA ILE A 385 18.22 -10.54 -6.98
C ILE A 385 17.74 -11.21 -5.69
N HIS A 386 17.16 -12.40 -5.78
CA HIS A 386 16.75 -13.22 -4.63
C HIS A 386 17.04 -14.71 -4.89
N PHE A 387 17.19 -15.47 -3.81
CA PHE A 387 17.21 -16.94 -3.81
C PHE A 387 15.78 -17.48 -3.62
N GLU A 388 15.55 -18.76 -3.91
CA GLU A 388 14.21 -19.35 -3.79
C GLU A 388 13.72 -19.40 -2.34
N CYS A 389 14.60 -19.60 -1.36
CA CYS A 389 14.24 -19.52 0.06
C CYS A 389 13.71 -18.13 0.45
N ASP A 390 14.28 -17.05 -0.12
CA ASP A 390 13.78 -15.69 0.09
C ASP A 390 12.33 -15.57 -0.38
N ASN A 391 12.01 -16.23 -1.50
CA ASN A 391 10.71 -16.20 -2.13
C ASN A 391 9.67 -17.00 -1.32
N GLN A 392 9.95 -18.28 -1.08
CA GLN A 392 9.03 -19.20 -0.41
C GLN A 392 8.69 -18.74 1.01
N GLU A 393 9.70 -18.39 1.81
CA GLU A 393 9.47 -17.92 3.17
C GLU A 393 8.84 -16.53 3.17
N GLY A 394 9.17 -15.65 2.22
CA GLY A 394 8.47 -14.38 2.04
C GLY A 394 6.96 -14.57 1.80
N LEU A 395 6.58 -15.39 0.82
CA LEU A 395 5.17 -15.69 0.53
C LEU A 395 4.44 -16.25 1.74
N LYS A 396 5.07 -17.18 2.47
CA LYS A 396 4.53 -17.81 3.68
C LYS A 396 4.29 -16.79 4.81
N ILE A 397 5.26 -15.91 5.09
CA ILE A 397 5.12 -14.83 6.07
C ILE A 397 3.93 -13.93 5.71
N GLY A 398 3.87 -13.50 4.45
CA GLY A 398 2.79 -12.63 3.98
C GLY A 398 1.41 -13.26 4.17
N ARG A 399 1.25 -14.52 3.76
CA ARG A 399 -0.01 -15.28 3.91
C ARG A 399 -0.42 -15.41 5.37
N ALA A 400 0.51 -15.75 6.26
CA ALA A 400 0.22 -15.86 7.70
C ALA A 400 -0.21 -14.52 8.32
N ILE A 401 0.39 -13.39 7.91
CA ILE A 401 -0.03 -12.05 8.34
C ILE A 401 -1.48 -11.78 7.93
N ALA A 402 -1.82 -12.08 6.66
CA ALA A 402 -3.17 -11.89 6.15
C ALA A 402 -4.21 -12.73 6.91
N GLU A 403 -3.89 -13.99 7.19
CA GLU A 403 -4.75 -14.91 7.96
C GLU A 403 -5.05 -14.36 9.36
N GLU A 404 -4.04 -13.87 10.08
CA GLU A 404 -4.25 -13.27 11.41
C GLU A 404 -5.16 -12.04 11.33
N ILE A 405 -4.90 -11.15 10.36
CA ILE A 405 -5.64 -9.90 10.20
C ILE A 405 -7.11 -10.19 9.85
N LEU A 406 -7.37 -11.04 8.85
CA LEU A 406 -8.74 -11.41 8.45
C LEU A 406 -9.54 -12.02 9.60
N ARG A 407 -8.88 -12.75 10.50
CA ARG A 407 -9.51 -13.38 11.65
C ARG A 407 -9.79 -12.40 12.80
N LYS A 408 -8.91 -11.42 13.02
CA LYS A 408 -8.92 -10.59 14.24
C LYS A 408 -9.29 -9.12 14.04
N ARG A 409 -9.32 -8.63 12.80
CA ARG A 409 -9.41 -7.19 12.51
C ARG A 409 -10.54 -6.90 11.54
N LEU A 410 -11.23 -5.79 11.81
CA LEU A 410 -12.34 -5.30 10.99
C LEU A 410 -13.37 -6.41 10.73
N VAL A 411 -13.71 -7.16 11.78
CA VAL A 411 -14.63 -8.31 11.72
C VAL A 411 -16.08 -7.81 11.84
N PRO A 412 -17.08 -8.54 11.32
CA PRO A 412 -18.48 -8.13 11.42
C PRO A 412 -18.89 -7.92 12.87
N VAL A 413 -19.64 -6.86 13.16
CA VAL A 413 -20.34 -6.74 14.45
C VAL A 413 -21.60 -7.61 14.39
N GLY A 414 -21.84 -8.43 15.43
CA GLY A 414 -23.01 -9.31 15.48
C GLY A 414 -24.34 -8.54 15.46
N ASP A 415 -25.46 -9.24 15.23
CA ASP A 415 -26.80 -8.64 15.04
C ASP A 415 -27.29 -7.76 16.21
N SER A 416 -26.70 -7.88 17.41
CA SER A 416 -27.01 -7.03 18.57
C SER A 416 -26.57 -5.56 18.43
N GLY A 417 -25.75 -5.22 17.43
CA GLY A 417 -25.33 -3.85 17.12
C GLY A 417 -26.20 -3.12 16.09
N ARG A 418 -27.09 -3.82 15.39
CA ARG A 418 -27.92 -3.26 14.31
C ARG A 418 -29.13 -2.51 14.86
N ARG A 419 -28.92 -1.28 15.33
CA ARG A 419 -29.97 -0.24 15.27
C ARG A 419 -29.53 0.79 14.23
N ALA A 420 -29.98 0.57 13.00
CA ALA A 420 -29.68 1.39 11.84
C ALA A 420 -30.18 2.82 12.05
N VAL A 421 -29.28 3.79 12.00
CA VAL A 421 -29.63 5.08 11.40
C VAL A 421 -29.50 4.82 9.91
N SER A 422 -30.63 4.79 9.20
CA SER A 422 -30.61 4.62 7.74
C SER A 422 -29.66 5.63 7.12
N PRO A 423 -28.68 5.22 6.30
CA PRO A 423 -28.02 6.16 5.41
C PRO A 423 -29.11 6.81 4.58
N ALA A 424 -29.09 8.14 4.45
CA ALA A 424 -30.01 8.79 3.52
C ALA A 424 -29.85 8.11 2.15
N ALA A 425 -30.92 7.49 1.66
CA ALA A 425 -30.97 7.07 0.27
C ALA A 425 -30.65 8.31 -0.59
N PRO A 426 -29.91 8.17 -1.72
CA PRO A 426 -29.70 9.29 -2.62
C PRO A 426 -31.07 9.82 -3.04
N ARG A 427 -31.50 10.94 -2.43
CA ARG A 427 -32.78 11.54 -2.75
C ARG A 427 -32.66 12.09 -4.16
N ARG A 428 -33.50 11.59 -5.07
CA ARG A 428 -33.77 12.28 -6.34
C ARG A 428 -34.14 13.72 -5.99
N ILE A 429 -33.45 14.66 -6.62
CA ILE A 429 -33.64 16.10 -6.43
C ILE A 429 -35.10 16.43 -6.74
N GLY A 430 -35.86 16.73 -5.69
CA GLY A 430 -37.19 17.32 -5.75
C GLY A 430 -37.17 18.60 -4.94
N TYR A 431 -37.38 19.73 -5.61
CA TYR A 431 -37.49 21.04 -4.96
C TYR A 431 -38.81 21.09 -4.17
N ALA A 432 -38.73 21.30 -2.85
CA ALA A 432 -39.82 21.89 -2.09
C ALA A 432 -39.32 22.52 -0.78
N SER A 433 -39.84 23.71 -0.53
CA SER A 433 -39.56 24.65 0.56
C SER A 433 -40.14 24.23 1.92
N GLY A 434 -39.45 24.60 3.01
CA GLY A 434 -40.14 25.17 4.18
C GLY A 434 -39.77 24.65 5.58
N ARG A 435 -39.37 25.64 6.40
CA ARG A 435 -39.47 25.80 7.88
C ARG A 435 -38.48 25.07 8.81
N ARG A 436 -37.84 25.90 9.65
CA ARG A 436 -36.97 25.57 10.79
C ARG A 436 -37.82 25.36 12.04
N GLU A 437 -37.49 24.32 12.80
CA GLU A 437 -37.76 24.22 14.23
C GLU A 437 -36.46 23.78 14.94
N GLU A 438 -36.10 24.48 16.03
CA GLU A 438 -35.05 24.06 16.97
C GLU A 438 -35.67 23.29 18.13
N PRO A 439 -35.00 22.26 18.68
CA PRO A 439 -35.01 22.07 20.15
C PRO A 439 -33.65 21.45 20.67
N PRO A 440 -33.50 21.03 21.95
CA PRO A 440 -32.73 21.75 22.95
C PRO A 440 -31.51 20.96 23.52
N PHE A 441 -30.78 21.68 24.38
CA PHE A 441 -29.66 21.36 25.26
C PHE A 441 -29.24 19.90 25.59
N TYR A 442 -27.91 19.75 25.63
CA TYR A 442 -27.10 18.59 26.00
C TYR A 442 -27.15 18.22 27.49
N THR A 443 -26.93 16.93 27.79
CA THR A 443 -26.34 16.48 29.06
C THR A 443 -25.16 15.56 28.78
N VAL A 444 -24.02 15.80 29.45
CA VAL A 444 -22.85 14.93 29.54
C VAL A 444 -22.47 14.88 31.02
N PRO A 445 -22.19 13.70 31.63
CA PRO A 445 -21.59 13.65 32.95
C PRO A 445 -20.09 14.00 32.84
N VAL A 446 -19.65 14.98 33.62
CA VAL A 446 -18.25 15.42 33.71
C VAL A 446 -17.57 14.67 34.86
N GLU A 447 -16.54 13.88 34.57
CA GLU A 447 -15.52 13.52 35.55
C GLU A 447 -14.31 14.45 35.37
N HIS A 448 -13.98 15.18 36.44
CA HIS A 448 -12.89 16.13 36.48
C HIS A 448 -11.55 15.44 36.75
N HIS A 449 -10.61 15.53 35.80
CA HIS A 449 -9.18 15.46 36.13
C HIS A 449 -8.48 16.71 35.59
N ALA A 450 -7.94 17.49 36.51
CA ALA A 450 -7.20 18.71 36.28
C ALA A 450 -5.80 18.39 35.74
N VAL A 451 -5.39 19.08 34.68
CA VAL A 451 -3.99 19.16 34.26
C VAL A 451 -3.62 20.63 34.13
N THR A 452 -2.66 21.03 34.95
CA THR A 452 -2.03 22.35 35.03
C THR A 452 -1.23 22.68 33.76
N PHE A 453 -1.42 23.91 33.26
CA PHE A 453 -0.65 24.50 32.17
C PHE A 453 0.71 25.01 32.67
N VAL A 454 1.77 24.74 31.90
CA VAL A 454 3.06 25.45 31.99
C VAL A 454 3.38 26.05 30.62
N SER A 455 3.73 27.33 30.62
CA SER A 455 3.99 28.19 29.44
C SER A 455 5.40 27.95 28.86
N PRO A 456 5.66 28.23 27.56
CA PRO A 456 6.91 27.86 26.90
C PRO A 456 7.97 28.97 26.94
N GLU A 457 9.21 28.61 27.28
CA GLU A 457 10.39 29.45 27.06
C GLU A 457 11.08 29.13 25.72
N ARG A 458 11.64 30.21 25.16
CA ARG A 458 12.29 30.35 23.85
C ARG A 458 13.62 29.61 23.78
N PHE A 459 13.95 29.06 22.61
CA PHE A 459 15.32 29.04 22.11
C PHE A 459 15.35 29.31 20.59
N ARG A 460 16.15 30.30 20.19
CA ARG A 460 16.54 30.65 18.82
C ARG A 460 17.96 30.12 18.56
N GLY A 461 18.24 29.86 17.28
CA GLY A 461 19.58 29.70 16.70
C GLY A 461 19.93 28.23 16.45
N GLU A 462 20.51 27.80 15.34
CA GLU A 462 21.10 28.50 14.19
C GLU A 462 21.15 27.54 12.98
N THR A 463 21.53 28.13 11.86
CA THR A 463 21.53 27.69 10.46
C THR A 463 22.54 26.59 10.07
N GLY A 464 22.23 25.88 8.99
CA GLY A 464 23.24 25.50 7.97
C GLY A 464 23.31 24.01 7.60
N GLU A 465 23.06 23.70 6.33
CA GLU A 465 23.74 22.71 5.45
C GLU A 465 22.76 22.24 4.34
N ALA A 466 22.87 22.78 3.12
CA ALA A 466 23.76 22.34 2.04
C ALA A 466 23.21 21.11 1.27
N SER A 467 22.37 21.41 0.28
CA SER A 467 21.91 20.48 -0.76
C SER A 467 23.03 20.19 -1.75
N LEU A 468 23.56 18.96 -1.75
CA LEU A 468 24.53 18.46 -2.74
C LEU A 468 24.00 17.18 -3.41
N TYR A 469 23.33 17.31 -4.56
CA TYR A 469 23.35 16.29 -5.62
C TYR A 469 23.14 16.97 -6.98
N PRO A 470 23.97 16.68 -8.00
CA PRO A 470 23.99 17.41 -9.26
C PRO A 470 22.86 16.99 -10.21
N ARG A 471 22.31 18.00 -10.91
CA ARG A 471 21.43 17.87 -12.08
C ARG A 471 22.18 17.19 -13.22
N SER A 472 21.67 16.06 -13.72
CA SER A 472 22.11 15.49 -15.00
C SER A 472 21.61 16.36 -16.16
N LEU A 473 22.55 16.88 -16.93
CA LEU A 473 22.34 17.61 -18.18
C LEU A 473 21.67 16.73 -19.23
N LEU A 474 20.57 17.25 -19.79
CA LEU A 474 20.08 16.90 -21.12
C LEU A 474 21.03 17.50 -22.16
N LEU A 475 21.60 16.67 -23.04
CA LEU A 475 22.22 17.11 -24.29
C LEU A 475 21.28 16.74 -25.46
N PRO A 476 21.10 17.65 -26.43
CA PRO A 476 20.19 17.44 -27.55
C PRO A 476 20.89 16.69 -28.70
N CYS A 477 20.20 15.71 -29.28
CA CYS A 477 20.58 15.14 -30.57
C CYS A 477 20.37 16.19 -31.68
N ARG A 478 21.47 16.65 -32.27
CA ARG A 478 21.49 17.24 -33.61
C ARG A 478 21.78 16.12 -34.63
N GLY A 479 20.94 16.06 -35.66
CA GLY A 479 21.15 15.19 -36.81
C GLY A 479 22.18 15.72 -37.81
N ARG A 480 22.60 14.81 -38.67
CA ARG A 480 23.16 14.86 -40.04
C ARG A 480 23.88 13.51 -40.20
N SER A 481 23.69 12.72 -41.24
CA SER A 481 23.35 12.95 -42.64
C SER A 481 22.67 11.73 -43.23
#